data_AF-A0A510KFX4-F1
#
_entry.id   AF-A0A510KFX4-F1
#
_cell.length_a   1.000
_cell.length_b   1.000
_cell.length_c   1.000
_cell.angle_alpha   90.00
_cell.angle_beta   90.00
_cell.angle_gamma   90.00
#
_symmetry.space_group_name_H-M   'P 1'
#
loop_
_entity.id
_entity.type
_entity.pdbx_description
1 polymer ?
#
loop_
_entity_poly.entity_id
_entity_poly.type
_entity_poly.pdbx_seq_one_letter_code
_entity_poly.pdbx_strand_id
1 'polypeptide(L)'
;MNIHDYRTVTIRSLSYGNRKVILRIEKQRYVCPICNKRTTSSIGIVDRNCSISNEVKDEIRRKLSEMKSFTQIGREENTSISTVMRIFHNIEVPHKELDYETVYLDEFRLTNSSD
;
A
#
# COMPACT_ATOMS: atom_id res chain seq x y z
N MET A 1 2.09 -30.36 4.07
CA MET A 1 2.45 -29.19 4.90
C MET A 1 1.60 -29.27 6.14
N ASN A 2 2.19 -29.27 7.33
CA ASN A 2 1.41 -29.44 8.57
C ASN A 2 1.08 -28.07 9.16
N ILE A 3 -0.12 -27.93 9.74
CA ILE A 3 -0.47 -26.73 10.50
C ILE A 3 0.34 -26.75 11.79
N HIS A 4 1.09 -25.68 12.04
CA HIS A 4 1.90 -25.50 13.25
C HIS A 4 1.07 -24.80 14.33
N ASP A 5 0.50 -23.64 14.01
CA ASP A 5 -0.35 -22.84 14.89
C ASP A 5 -1.25 -21.90 14.09
N TYR A 6 -2.16 -21.25 14.80
CA TYR A 6 -2.95 -20.14 14.30
C TYR A 6 -2.45 -18.84 14.93
N ARG A 7 -2.40 -17.76 14.14
CA ARG A 7 -1.99 -16.44 14.61
C ARG A 7 -3.00 -15.39 14.19
N THR A 8 -3.59 -14.72 15.16
CA THR A 8 -4.40 -13.53 14.92
C THR A 8 -3.53 -12.37 14.46
N VAL A 9 -3.89 -11.81 13.31
CA VAL A 9 -3.29 -10.59 12.76
C VAL A 9 -4.32 -9.46 12.76
N THR A 10 -3.82 -8.26 12.99
CA THR A 10 -4.61 -7.04 13.00
C THR A 10 -4.33 -6.28 11.71
N ILE A 11 -5.37 -6.05 10.90
CA ILE A 11 -5.28 -5.39 9.59
C ILE A 11 -6.14 -4.13 9.62
N ARG A 12 -5.57 -3.00 9.21
CA ARG A 12 -6.30 -1.75 9.04
C ARG A 12 -7.09 -1.82 7.71
N SER A 13 -8.39 -1.55 7.78
CA SER A 13 -9.26 -1.42 6.61
C SER A 13 -9.61 0.04 6.33
N LEU A 14 -10.35 0.28 5.25
CA LEU A 14 -10.93 1.57 4.93
C LEU A 14 -11.79 2.08 6.09
N SER A 15 -11.74 3.38 6.33
CA SER A 15 -12.55 4.01 7.37
C SER A 15 -14.03 3.97 6.96
N TYR A 16 -14.91 3.70 7.92
CA TYR A 16 -16.36 3.70 7.69
C TYR A 16 -17.02 4.72 8.63
N GLY A 17 -17.78 5.66 8.08
CA GLY A 17 -18.46 6.70 8.87
C GLY A 17 -17.51 7.52 9.74
N ASN A 18 -16.35 7.93 9.20
CA ASN A 18 -15.27 8.63 9.92
C ASN A 18 -14.68 7.87 11.12
N ARG A 19 -14.88 6.54 11.18
CA ARG A 19 -14.30 5.68 12.22
C ARG A 19 -13.26 4.75 11.61
N LYS A 20 -12.17 4.56 12.35
CA LYS A 20 -11.13 3.58 12.02
C LYS A 20 -11.70 2.17 12.07
N VAL A 21 -11.52 1.42 10.98
CA VAL A 21 -11.89 0.01 10.90
C VAL A 21 -10.64 -0.87 11.06
N ILE A 22 -10.76 -1.88 11.92
CA ILE A 22 -9.69 -2.84 12.19
C ILE A 22 -10.25 -4.25 12.06
N LEU A 23 -9.67 -5.04 11.19
CA LEU A 23 -9.98 -6.46 11.01
C LEU A 23 -9.03 -7.28 11.89
N ARG A 24 -9.58 -8.22 12.67
CA ARG A 24 -8.81 -9.23 13.38
C ARG A 24 -9.05 -10.56 12.67
N ILE A 25 -8.02 -11.06 12.00
CA ILE A 25 -8.11 -12.26 11.17
C ILE A 25 -7.16 -13.31 11.71
N GLU A 26 -7.66 -14.52 11.88
CA GLU A 26 -6.83 -15.66 12.26
C GLU A 26 -6.18 -16.26 11.00
N LYS A 27 -4.84 -16.33 10.99
CA LYS A 27 -4.07 -16.91 9.90
C LYS A 27 -3.42 -18.22 10.33
N GLN A 28 -3.52 -19.23 9.49
CA GLN A 28 -2.81 -20.49 9.66
C GLN A 28 -1.32 -20.29 9.39
N ARG A 29 -0.47 -20.87 10.22
CA ARG A 29 0.96 -20.98 9.97
C ARG A 29 1.29 -22.44 9.74
N TYR A 30 1.95 -22.71 8.62
CA TYR A 30 2.36 -24.04 8.23
C TYR A 30 3.84 -24.23 8.50
N VAL A 31 4.23 -25.46 8.80
CA VAL A 31 5.62 -25.90 8.86
C VAL A 31 5.92 -26.86 7.70
N CYS A 32 7.04 -26.62 7.03
CA CYS A 32 7.56 -27.53 6.02
C CYS A 32 8.13 -28.78 6.71
N PRO A 33 7.67 -30.01 6.37
CA PRO A 33 8.15 -31.23 7.02
C PRO A 33 9.61 -31.57 6.69
N ILE A 34 10.16 -31.03 5.60
CA ILE A 34 11.52 -31.35 5.12
C ILE A 34 12.54 -30.38 5.72
N CYS A 35 12.25 -29.06 5.71
CA CYS A 35 13.21 -28.03 6.10
C CYS A 35 12.82 -27.26 7.38
N ASN A 36 11.71 -27.62 8.04
CA ASN A 36 11.17 -26.97 9.24
C ASN A 36 10.92 -25.45 9.13
N LYS A 37 10.97 -24.87 7.93
CA LYS A 37 10.62 -23.47 7.70
C LYS A 37 9.13 -23.24 7.94
N ARG A 38 8.81 -22.12 8.60
CA ARG A 38 7.43 -21.69 8.87
C ARG A 38 6.96 -20.69 7.82
N THR A 39 5.77 -20.89 7.27
CA THR A 39 5.11 -19.93 6.38
C THR A 39 3.71 -19.60 6.90
N THR A 40 3.27 -18.36 6.74
CA THR A 40 1.92 -17.94 7.11
C THR A 40 1.03 -17.99 5.87
N SER A 41 -0.21 -18.43 5.99
CA SER A 41 -1.19 -18.41 4.91
C SER A 41 -1.35 -17.00 4.33
N SER A 42 -1.36 -16.90 3.00
CA SER A 42 -1.77 -15.68 2.31
C SER A 42 -3.29 -15.55 2.36
N ILE A 43 -3.76 -14.31 2.40
CA ILE A 43 -5.17 -13.95 2.24
C ILE A 43 -5.23 -12.79 1.24
N GLY A 44 -6.25 -12.73 0.39
CA GLY A 44 -6.34 -11.69 -0.66
C GLY A 44 -6.50 -10.26 -0.11
N ILE A 45 -6.89 -10.11 1.15
CA ILE A 45 -7.18 -8.82 1.79
C ILE A 45 -5.90 -8.02 2.09
N VAL A 46 -4.77 -8.69 2.35
CA VAL A 46 -3.53 -8.04 2.76
C VAL A 46 -2.31 -8.76 2.22
N ASP A 47 -1.36 -7.99 1.68
CA ASP A 47 -0.07 -8.51 1.26
C ASP A 47 0.74 -9.11 2.41
N ARG A 48 1.70 -9.97 2.06
CA ARG A 48 2.62 -10.56 3.04
C ARG A 48 3.37 -9.47 3.80
N ASN A 49 3.54 -9.66 5.11
CA ASN A 49 4.23 -8.73 6.01
C ASN A 49 3.63 -7.31 6.05
N CYS A 50 2.36 -7.15 5.64
CA CYS A 50 1.63 -5.90 5.76
C CYS A 50 0.55 -5.98 6.86
N SER A 51 0.25 -4.83 7.46
CA SER A 51 -0.83 -4.64 8.45
C SER A 51 -1.91 -3.67 7.98
N ILE A 52 -1.86 -3.29 6.70
CA ILE A 52 -2.79 -2.39 6.03
C ILE A 52 -3.34 -3.16 4.83
N SER A 53 -4.66 -3.20 4.70
CA SER A 53 -5.36 -3.87 3.60
C SER A 53 -4.94 -3.30 2.24
N ASN A 54 -5.10 -4.12 1.21
CA ASN A 54 -4.79 -3.70 -0.15
C ASN A 54 -5.73 -2.58 -0.63
N GLU A 55 -7.00 -2.60 -0.20
CA GLU A 55 -7.99 -1.54 -0.45
C GLU A 55 -7.52 -0.16 0.05
N VAL A 56 -6.95 -0.08 1.27
CA VAL A 56 -6.41 1.19 1.78
C VAL A 56 -5.23 1.66 0.93
N LYS A 57 -4.40 0.75 0.40
CA LYS A 57 -3.30 1.14 -0.49
C LYS A 57 -3.85 1.70 -1.80
N ASP A 58 -4.92 1.12 -2.33
CA ASP A 58 -5.57 1.58 -3.56
C ASP A 58 -6.23 2.95 -3.37
N GLU A 59 -6.89 3.18 -2.23
CA GLU A 59 -7.45 4.48 -1.89
C GLU A 59 -6.35 5.56 -1.73
N ILE A 60 -5.21 5.21 -1.13
CA ILE A 60 -4.05 6.11 -1.08
C ILE A 60 -3.57 6.45 -2.49
N ARG A 61 -3.45 5.47 -3.40
CA ARG A 61 -3.06 5.71 -4.80
C ARG A 61 -4.07 6.62 -5.52
N ARG A 62 -5.36 6.38 -5.31
CA ARG A 62 -6.44 7.21 -5.84
C ARG A 62 -6.30 8.66 -5.38
N LYS A 63 -6.11 8.90 -4.08
CA LYS A 63 -5.92 10.26 -3.52
C LYS A 63 -4.64 10.94 -3.98
N LEU A 64 -3.57 10.18 -4.19
CA LEU A 64 -2.33 10.71 -4.79
C LEU A 64 -2.58 11.19 -6.22
N SER A 65 -3.40 10.48 -7.00
CA SER A 65 -3.78 10.90 -8.36
C SER A 65 -4.63 12.19 -8.38
N GLU A 66 -5.33 12.49 -7.28
CA GLU A 66 -6.06 13.76 -7.06
C GLU A 66 -5.17 14.91 -6.57
N MET A 67 -3.84 14.75 -6.58
CA MET A 67 -2.86 15.75 -6.10
C MET A 67 -3.04 16.17 -4.63
N LYS A 68 -3.63 15.30 -3.78
CA LYS A 68 -3.69 15.56 -2.33
C LYS A 68 -2.30 15.43 -1.71
N SER A 69 -2.01 16.29 -0.74
CA SER A 69 -0.73 16.25 -0.02
C SER A 69 -0.59 14.97 0.82
N PHE A 70 0.65 14.50 1.02
CA PHE A 70 0.90 13.29 1.82
C PHE A 70 0.40 13.40 3.26
N THR A 71 0.45 14.61 3.83
CA THR A 71 -0.06 14.92 5.17
C THR A 71 -1.57 14.78 5.25
N GLN A 72 -2.29 15.32 4.26
CA GLN A 72 -3.75 15.20 4.16
C GLN A 72 -4.16 13.73 4.00
N ILE A 73 -3.51 12.99 3.10
CA ILE A 73 -3.81 11.57 2.86
C ILE A 73 -3.56 10.74 4.12
N GLY A 74 -2.43 10.97 4.82
CA GLY A 74 -2.14 10.28 6.07
C GLY A 74 -3.23 10.48 7.13
N ARG A 75 -3.75 11.73 7.23
CA ARG A 75 -4.86 12.06 8.13
C ARG A 75 -6.17 11.36 7.74
N GLU A 76 -6.56 11.43 6.46
CA GLU A 76 -7.82 10.85 5.97
C GLU A 76 -7.82 9.31 6.06
N GLU A 77 -6.69 8.67 5.75
CA GLU A 77 -6.55 7.20 5.73
C GLU A 77 -6.05 6.60 7.06
N ASN A 78 -5.88 7.42 8.09
CA ASN A 78 -5.34 6.99 9.39
C ASN A 78 -4.00 6.24 9.26
N THR A 79 -3.13 6.72 8.37
CA THR A 79 -1.79 6.17 8.12
C THR A 79 -0.70 7.20 8.39
N SER A 80 0.52 6.75 8.63
CA SER A 80 1.66 7.67 8.73
C SER A 80 2.00 8.25 7.35
N ILE A 81 2.53 9.47 7.33
CA ILE A 81 3.05 10.10 6.11
C ILE A 81 4.10 9.19 5.45
N SER A 82 4.95 8.54 6.25
CA SER A 82 5.94 7.55 5.76
C SER A 82 5.31 6.37 5.02
N THR A 83 4.11 5.94 5.42
CA THR A 83 3.38 4.88 4.71
C THR A 83 2.91 5.37 3.35
N VAL A 84 2.36 6.59 3.29
CA VAL A 84 1.92 7.22 2.03
C VAL A 84 3.10 7.40 1.08
N MET A 85 4.22 7.95 1.57
CA MET A 85 5.44 8.09 0.80
C MET A 85 5.94 6.75 0.25
N ARG A 86 5.96 5.69 1.04
CA ARG A 86 6.38 4.36 0.56
C ARG A 86 5.47 3.84 -0.55
N ILE A 87 4.16 4.07 -0.46
CA ILE A 87 3.20 3.69 -1.51
C ILE A 87 3.47 4.51 -2.78
N PHE A 88 3.71 5.81 -2.64
CA PHE A 88 4.05 6.69 -3.76
C PHE A 88 5.32 6.23 -4.49
N HIS A 89 6.39 5.88 -3.77
CA HIS A 89 7.63 5.37 -4.38
C HIS A 89 7.46 4.02 -5.10
N ASN A 90 6.40 3.26 -4.79
CA ASN A 90 6.10 2.01 -5.47
C ASN A 90 5.20 2.20 -6.71
N ILE A 91 4.85 3.44 -7.07
CA ILE A 91 4.10 3.71 -8.30
C ILE A 91 5.08 3.65 -9.46
N GLU A 92 4.93 2.62 -10.29
CA GLU A 92 5.69 2.48 -11.52
C GLU A 92 5.05 3.34 -12.62
N VAL A 93 5.87 4.21 -13.23
CA VAL A 93 5.46 4.93 -14.43
C VAL A 93 5.78 4.03 -15.63
N PRO A 94 4.79 3.66 -16.45
CA PRO A 94 5.04 2.78 -17.59
C PRO A 94 6.03 3.45 -18.55
N HIS A 95 7.13 2.75 -18.84
CA HIS A 95 8.06 3.19 -19.88
C HIS A 95 7.40 2.95 -21.23
N LYS A 96 7.10 4.02 -21.95
CA LYS A 96 6.55 3.94 -23.31
C LYS A 96 7.69 4.16 -24.30
N GLU A 97 7.90 3.22 -25.22
CA GLU A 97 8.70 3.50 -26.41
C GLU A 97 7.98 4.57 -27.22
N LEU A 98 8.65 5.70 -27.42
CA LEU A 98 8.11 6.82 -28.18
C LEU A 98 8.41 6.61 -29.66
N ASP A 99 7.40 6.84 -30.50
CA ASP A 99 7.59 6.97 -31.94
C ASP A 99 7.96 8.42 -32.24
N TYR A 100 9.15 8.65 -32.80
CA TYR A 100 9.82 9.97 -32.81
C TYR A 100 9.58 10.78 -34.09
N GLU A 101 8.41 10.69 -34.71
CA GLU A 101 8.11 11.51 -35.90
C GLU A 101 7.92 13.00 -35.55
N THR A 102 7.35 13.31 -34.38
CA THR A 102 7.18 14.69 -33.90
C THR A 102 7.16 14.70 -32.37
N VAL A 103 7.94 15.61 -31.76
CA VAL A 103 8.04 15.77 -30.30
C VAL A 103 7.65 17.19 -29.91
N TYR A 104 6.72 17.30 -28.96
CA TYR A 104 6.39 18.58 -28.31
C TYR A 104 7.13 18.67 -26.97
N LEU A 105 7.73 19.82 -26.70
CA LEU A 105 8.40 20.12 -25.44
C LEU A 105 7.62 21.24 -24.73
N ASP A 106 7.41 21.07 -23.43
CA ASP A 106 6.79 22.07 -22.56
C ASP A 106 7.67 22.31 -21.34
N GLU A 107 7.74 23.57 -20.88
CA GLU A 107 8.54 23.96 -19.72
C GLU A 107 7.66 24.06 -18.48
N PHE A 108 7.86 23.15 -17.52
CA PHE A 108 7.24 23.24 -16.21
C PHE A 108 8.15 23.98 -15.23
N ARG A 109 7.70 25.11 -14.70
CA ARG A 109 8.38 25.86 -13.64
C ARG A 109 7.76 25.49 -12.29
N LEU A 110 8.54 24.87 -11.42
CA LEU A 110 8.18 24.67 -10.03
C LEU A 110 8.51 25.96 -9.26
N THR A 111 7.54 26.54 -8.58
CA THR A 111 7.84 27.58 -7.58
C THR A 111 8.42 26.87 -6.37
N ASN A 112 9.71 27.07 -6.12
CA ASN A 112 10.28 26.73 -4.82
C ASN A 112 9.55 27.59 -3.80
N SER A 113 8.67 27.00 -2.98
CA SER A 113 8.22 27.65 -1.76
C SER A 113 9.45 27.76 -0.87
N SER A 114 10.06 28.95 -0.90
CA SER A 114 11.13 29.36 -0.01
C SER A 114 10.65 29.21 1.43
N ASP A 115 11.35 28.36 2.19
CA ASP A 115 11.50 28.61 3.63
C ASP A 115 12.52 29.75 3.82
#